data_AF-A0A2I0TEY2-F1
#
_entry.id   AF-A0A2I0TEY2-F1
#
_cell.length_a   1.000
_cell.length_b   1.000
_cell.length_c   1.000
_cell.angle_alpha   90.00
_cell.angle_beta   90.00
_cell.angle_gamma   90.00
#
_symmetry.space_group_name_H-M   'P 1'
#
loop_
_entity.id
_entity.type
_entity.pdbx_description
1 polymer ?
#
loop_
_entity_poly.entity_id
_entity_poly.type
_entity_poly.pdbx_seq_one_letter_code
_entity_poly.pdbx_strand_id
1 'polypeptide(L)'
;MAAAAAAAVARLEGREFEYLMKKRSVTIGRNSSQGSVDVSMGHSSFISRRHLEIFTAAPPPPPPAGADGPPPPPQGDPAAAAGGGGGDFYLRCLGKNGVFVDGVFQRRGAPPLQLPRV
;
A
#
# COMPACT_ATOMS: atom_id res chain seq x y z
N MET A 1 -31.34 0.46 -14.80
CA MET A 1 -30.87 -0.31 -13.63
C MET A 1 -29.35 -0.26 -13.64
N ALA A 2 -28.76 0.71 -12.94
CA ALA A 2 -27.31 0.92 -12.92
C ALA A 2 -26.67 -0.22 -12.13
N ALA A 3 -25.93 -1.08 -12.82
CA ALA A 3 -25.14 -2.10 -12.18
C ALA A 3 -24.10 -1.40 -11.31
N ALA A 4 -24.19 -1.56 -9.99
CA ALA A 4 -23.11 -1.28 -9.07
C ALA A 4 -21.97 -2.26 -9.39
N ALA A 5 -21.20 -1.95 -10.43
CA ALA A 5 -19.89 -2.54 -10.64
C ALA A 5 -19.16 -2.36 -9.31
N ALA A 6 -18.75 -3.44 -8.65
CA ALA A 6 -17.90 -3.36 -7.48
C ALA A 6 -16.71 -2.46 -7.86
N ALA A 7 -16.75 -1.20 -7.41
CA ALA A 7 -15.96 -0.13 -8.00
C ALA A 7 -14.50 -0.45 -7.72
N ALA A 8 -13.74 -0.76 -8.78
CA ALA A 8 -12.30 -0.90 -8.64
C ALA A 8 -11.78 0.43 -8.08
N VAL A 9 -11.10 0.36 -6.93
CA VAL A 9 -10.59 1.55 -6.25
C VAL A 9 -9.38 2.11 -7.00
N ALA A 10 -8.61 1.27 -7.69
CA ALA A 10 -7.51 1.67 -8.55
C ALA A 10 -7.29 0.67 -9.69
N ARG A 11 -6.54 1.11 -10.70
CA ARG A 11 -5.96 0.25 -11.73
C ARG A 11 -4.44 0.33 -11.64
N LEU A 12 -3.79 -0.83 -11.50
CA LEU A 12 -2.34 -0.96 -11.48
C LEU A 12 -1.90 -1.45 -12.86
N GLU A 13 -1.08 -0.64 -13.53
CA GLU A 13 -0.55 -0.95 -14.85
C GLU A 13 0.97 -1.15 -14.75
N GLY A 14 1.45 -2.25 -15.29
CA GLY A 14 2.86 -2.53 -15.49
C GLY A 14 3.14 -2.87 -16.94
N ARG A 15 4.42 -3.04 -17.28
CA ARG A 15 4.83 -3.34 -18.67
C ARG A 15 4.21 -4.63 -19.22
N GLU A 16 3.92 -5.59 -18.34
CA GLU A 16 3.46 -6.93 -18.70
C GLU A 16 2.18 -7.34 -17.97
N PHE A 17 1.55 -6.45 -17.21
CA PHE A 17 0.34 -6.77 -16.46
C PHE A 17 -0.58 -5.56 -16.31
N GLU A 18 -1.88 -5.86 -16.22
CA GLU A 18 -2.91 -4.93 -15.78
C GLU A 18 -3.67 -5.58 -14.62
N TYR A 19 -3.84 -4.87 -13.51
CA TYR A 19 -4.54 -5.38 -12.34
C TYR A 19 -5.54 -4.35 -11.81
N LEU A 20 -6.82 -4.73 -11.80
CA LEU A 20 -7.89 -3.93 -11.21
C LEU A 20 -7.95 -4.20 -9.70
N MET A 21 -7.54 -3.20 -8.93
CA MET A 21 -7.59 -3.22 -7.48
C MET A 21 -9.04 -3.05 -7.00
N LYS A 22 -9.64 -4.14 -6.54
CA LYS A 22 -10.99 -4.14 -5.95
C LYS A 22 -10.98 -4.07 -4.42
N LYS A 23 -9.84 -4.41 -3.81
CA LYS A 23 -9.61 -4.34 -2.36
C LYS A 23 -8.93 -3.02 -2.01
N ARG A 24 -9.01 -2.61 -0.75
CA ARG A 24 -8.28 -1.44 -0.23
C ARG A 24 -6.79 -1.66 -0.04
N SER A 25 -6.31 -2.90 -0.13
CA SER A 25 -4.88 -3.23 -0.12
C SER A 25 -4.56 -4.29 -1.16
N VAL A 26 -3.43 -4.13 -1.83
CA VAL A 26 -2.87 -5.03 -2.83
C VAL A 26 -1.42 -5.28 -2.49
N THR A 27 -1.05 -6.56 -2.37
CA THR A 27 0.33 -6.96 -2.15
C THR A 27 0.96 -7.42 -3.46
N ILE A 28 2.13 -6.83 -3.77
CA ILE A 28 2.92 -7.14 -4.94
C ILE A 28 4.22 -7.82 -4.52
N GLY A 29 4.57 -8.93 -5.16
CA GLY A 29 5.78 -9.66 -4.83
C GLY A 29 6.00 -10.91 -5.64
N ARG A 30 6.84 -11.80 -5.12
CA ARG A 30 7.21 -13.06 -5.77
C ARG A 30 6.24 -14.17 -5.41
N ASN A 31 5.64 -14.81 -6.41
CA ASN A 31 4.81 -15.98 -6.18
C ASN A 31 5.71 -17.19 -5.86
N SER A 32 5.36 -17.92 -4.80
CA SER A 32 6.06 -19.11 -4.34
C SER A 32 5.02 -20.01 -3.70
N SER A 33 5.26 -21.32 -3.65
CA SER A 33 4.46 -22.31 -2.92
C SER A 33 4.23 -22.03 -1.41
N GLN A 34 4.74 -20.91 -0.89
CA GLN A 34 4.79 -20.51 0.52
C GLN A 34 4.17 -19.12 0.78
N GLY A 35 3.37 -18.56 -0.14
CA GLY A 35 2.63 -17.32 0.12
C GLY A 35 1.85 -16.77 -1.06
N SER A 36 0.65 -16.25 -0.80
CA SER A 36 -0.20 -15.57 -1.78
C SER A 36 0.18 -14.09 -1.91
N VAL A 37 0.26 -13.62 -3.15
CA VAL A 37 0.33 -12.21 -3.53
C VAL A 37 -0.82 -11.90 -4.48
N ASP A 38 -1.30 -10.65 -4.49
CA ASP A 38 -2.33 -10.21 -5.43
C ASP A 38 -1.74 -10.01 -6.83
N VAL A 39 -0.52 -9.47 -6.93
CA VAL A 39 0.23 -9.31 -8.19
C VAL A 39 1.59 -9.98 -8.09
N SER A 40 1.88 -10.89 -9.01
CA SER A 40 3.17 -11.58 -9.08
C SER A 40 4.12 -10.89 -10.05
N MET A 41 5.35 -10.66 -9.60
CA MET A 41 6.46 -10.12 -10.41
C MET A 41 7.43 -11.23 -10.87
N GLY A 42 6.92 -12.45 -11.05
CA GLY A 42 7.71 -13.62 -11.42
C GLY A 42 8.36 -14.32 -10.22
N HIS A 43 9.50 -14.98 -10.47
CA HIS A 43 10.14 -15.94 -9.55
C HIS A 43 11.54 -15.52 -9.09
N SER A 44 11.98 -14.29 -9.40
CA SER A 44 13.33 -13.81 -9.03
C SER A 44 13.51 -13.68 -7.52
N SER A 45 14.58 -14.23 -6.97
CA SER A 45 14.97 -14.06 -5.55
C SER A 45 15.37 -12.63 -5.18
N PHE A 46 15.52 -11.76 -6.17
CA PHE A 46 15.65 -10.32 -5.95
C PHE A 46 14.34 -9.70 -5.45
N ILE A 47 13.20 -10.30 -5.79
CA ILE A 47 11.88 -9.86 -5.37
C ILE A 47 11.45 -10.66 -4.16
N SER A 48 11.01 -9.96 -3.13
CA SER A 48 10.54 -10.59 -1.89
C SER A 48 9.13 -11.16 -2.10
N ARG A 49 8.78 -12.20 -1.34
CA ARG A 49 7.43 -12.80 -1.38
C ARG A 49 6.34 -11.75 -1.20
N ARG A 50 6.49 -10.84 -0.24
CA ARG A 50 5.75 -9.58 -0.15
C ARG A 50 6.75 -8.46 -0.29
N HIS A 51 6.82 -7.85 -1.46
CA HIS A 51 7.86 -6.86 -1.76
C HIS A 51 7.38 -5.45 -1.52
N LEU A 52 6.15 -5.15 -1.91
CA LEU A 52 5.50 -3.91 -1.60
C LEU A 52 4.00 -4.12 -1.45
N GLU A 53 3.36 -3.19 -0.77
CA GLU A 53 1.93 -3.15 -0.55
C GLU A 53 1.42 -1.76 -0.92
N ILE A 54 0.40 -1.71 -1.76
CA ILE A 54 -0.33 -0.47 -2.07
C ILE A 54 -1.65 -0.55 -1.34
N PHE A 55 -1.96 0.46 -0.53
CA PHE A 55 -3.19 0.50 0.24
C PHE A 55 -3.81 1.89 0.25
N THR A 56 -5.13 1.94 0.44
CA THR A 56 -5.84 3.19 0.70
C THR A 56 -5.94 3.41 2.20
N ALA A 57 -5.53 4.56 2.71
CA ALA A 57 -5.82 4.89 4.10
C ALA A 57 -7.35 5.04 4.25
N ALA A 58 -7.96 4.25 5.13
CA ALA A 58 -9.29 4.58 5.60
C ALA A 58 -9.19 5.84 6.46
N PRO A 59 -10.21 6.73 6.46
CA PRO A 59 -10.24 7.82 7.44
C PRO A 59 -10.09 7.22 8.84
N PRO A 60 -9.21 7.76 9.69
CA PRO A 60 -9.03 7.24 11.05
C PRO A 60 -10.40 7.25 11.74
N PRO A 61 -10.78 6.18 12.48
CA PRO A 61 -11.98 6.21 13.28
C PRO A 61 -11.91 7.41 14.23
N PRO A 62 -13.05 8.09 14.52
CA PRO A 62 -13.05 9.18 15.48
C PRO A 62 -12.41 8.69 16.79
N PRO A 63 -11.53 9.48 17.42
CA PRO A 63 -10.89 9.07 18.65
C PRO A 63 -11.97 8.64 19.66
N PRO A 64 -11.80 7.51 20.36
CA PRO A 64 -12.76 7.11 21.38
C PRO A 64 -12.86 8.24 22.40
N ALA A 65 -14.05 8.83 22.52
CA ALA A 65 -14.34 9.81 23.54
C ALA A 65 -14.27 9.10 24.91
N GLY A 66 -13.14 9.22 25.61
CA GLY A 66 -13.04 8.91 27.03
C GLY A 66 -12.26 7.64 27.42
N ALA A 67 -10.98 7.54 27.05
CA ALA A 67 -10.07 6.64 27.75
C ALA A 67 -8.88 7.44 28.33
N ASP A 68 -8.91 7.67 29.65
CA ASP A 68 -7.78 8.10 30.50
C ASP A 68 -6.71 6.98 30.58
N GLY A 69 -6.25 6.52 29.44
CA GLY A 69 -5.12 5.61 29.31
C GLY A 69 -4.07 6.25 28.42
N PRO A 70 -2.76 5.99 28.63
CA PRO A 70 -1.76 6.39 27.66
C PRO A 70 -2.18 5.79 26.30
N PRO A 71 -2.20 6.60 25.23
CA PRO A 71 -2.54 6.09 23.90
C PRO A 71 -1.62 4.89 23.61
N PRO A 72 -2.10 3.87 22.86
CA PRO A 72 -1.18 2.85 22.35
C PRO A 72 -0.01 3.56 21.68
N PRO A 73 1.25 3.13 21.90
CA PRO A 73 2.39 3.77 21.25
C PRO A 73 2.09 3.83 19.75
N PRO A 74 2.24 5.00 19.10
CA PRO A 74 2.06 5.10 17.66
C PRO A 74 3.00 4.06 17.06
N GLN A 75 2.44 3.01 16.45
CA GLN A 75 3.21 2.02 15.73
C GLN A 75 3.70 2.69 14.43
N GLY A 76 4.70 3.56 14.56
CA GLY A 76 5.17 4.46 13.52
C GLY A 76 4.21 5.61 13.25
N ASP A 77 4.74 6.82 13.09
CA ASP A 77 4.01 8.07 12.97
C ASP A 77 2.85 8.04 11.95
N PRO A 78 1.61 8.42 12.33
CA PRO A 78 0.54 8.76 11.40
C PRO A 78 0.70 10.18 10.80
N ALA A 79 1.90 10.77 10.88
CA ALA A 79 2.21 12.16 10.51
C ALA A 79 2.84 12.28 9.11
N ALA A 80 2.14 11.78 8.09
CA ALA A 80 2.25 12.19 6.69
C ALA A 80 1.00 11.63 5.98
N ALA A 81 -0.10 12.35 5.76
CA ALA A 81 -0.20 13.76 5.47
C ALA A 81 -1.57 14.34 5.90
N ALA A 82 -1.52 15.36 6.75
CA ALA A 82 -2.43 16.49 6.65
C ALA A 82 -1.65 17.59 5.91
N GLY A 83 -2.00 17.86 4.66
CA GLY A 83 -1.44 18.98 3.89
C GLY A 83 -1.17 18.66 2.42
N GLY A 84 -2.10 19.05 1.53
CA GLY A 84 -1.80 19.43 0.15
C GLY A 84 -1.85 18.33 -0.92
N GLY A 85 -3.05 17.91 -1.31
CA GLY A 85 -3.34 17.66 -2.74
C GLY A 85 -2.88 16.36 -3.43
N GLY A 86 -2.52 15.27 -2.74
CA GLY A 86 -2.04 14.07 -3.44
C GLY A 86 -2.42 12.73 -2.82
N GLY A 87 -3.47 12.06 -3.30
CA GLY A 87 -3.59 10.60 -3.20
C GLY A 87 -4.33 10.04 -1.99
N ASP A 88 -5.34 9.18 -2.23
CA ASP A 88 -5.87 8.25 -1.21
C ASP A 88 -4.97 7.01 -1.05
N PHE A 89 -3.91 6.90 -1.85
CA PHE A 89 -3.07 5.72 -1.97
C PHE A 89 -1.71 5.92 -1.29
N TYR A 90 -1.27 4.86 -0.62
CA TYR A 90 -0.01 4.79 0.08
C TYR A 90 0.72 3.53 -0.36
N LEU A 91 2.04 3.61 -0.43
CA LEU A 91 2.93 2.50 -0.74
C LEU A 91 3.80 2.19 0.48
N ARG A 92 3.82 0.92 0.88
CA ARG A 92 4.71 0.41 1.91
C ARG A 92 5.72 -0.56 1.31
N CYS A 93 7.01 -0.29 1.55
CA CYS A 93 8.07 -1.21 1.17
C CYS A 93 8.25 -2.31 2.23
N LEU A 94 8.05 -3.57 1.81
CA LEU A 94 8.23 -4.76 2.64
C LEU A 94 9.47 -5.57 2.23
N GLY A 95 9.98 -5.32 1.04
CA GLY A 95 11.08 -6.04 0.41
C GLY A 95 12.44 -5.71 1.01
N LYS A 96 13.30 -6.73 1.12
CA LYS A 96 14.66 -6.56 1.65
C LYS A 96 15.54 -5.62 0.81
N ASN A 97 15.27 -5.53 -0.49
CA ASN A 97 16.07 -4.76 -1.43
C ASN A 97 15.53 -3.33 -1.65
N GLY A 98 14.45 -2.95 -0.96
CA GLY A 98 13.80 -1.66 -1.18
C GLY A 98 13.05 -1.56 -2.51
N VAL A 99 12.42 -0.42 -2.74
CA VAL A 99 11.68 -0.08 -3.98
C VAL A 99 12.04 1.35 -4.35
N PHE A 100 12.15 1.65 -5.65
CA PHE A 100 12.27 3.03 -6.14
C PHE A 100 10.89 3.54 -6.57
N VAL A 101 10.50 4.73 -6.11
CA VAL A 101 9.28 5.44 -6.51
C VAL A 101 9.69 6.82 -6.98
N ASP A 102 9.42 7.15 -8.25
CA ASP A 102 9.82 8.43 -8.87
C ASP A 102 11.31 8.79 -8.67
N GLY A 103 12.17 7.77 -8.76
CA GLY A 103 13.62 7.90 -8.55
C GLY A 103 14.07 7.93 -7.08
N VAL A 104 13.14 7.97 -6.12
CA VAL A 104 13.44 7.97 -4.68
C VAL A 104 13.43 6.55 -4.12
N PHE A 105 14.51 6.16 -3.44
CA PHE A 105 14.63 4.86 -2.82
C PHE A 105 13.86 4.76 -1.49
N GLN A 106 12.99 3.76 -1.38
CA GLN A 106 12.21 3.42 -0.20
C GLN A 106 12.73 2.11 0.40
N ARG A 107 13.22 2.18 1.63
CA ARG A 107 13.72 1.02 2.38
C ARG A 107 12.61 0.32 3.15
N ARG A 108 12.83 -0.95 3.49
CA ARG A 108 11.93 -1.70 4.39
C ARG A 108 11.80 -1.02 5.74
N GLY A 109 10.58 -0.85 6.21
CA GLY A 109 10.28 -0.20 7.50
C GLY A 109 10.35 1.33 7.48
N ALA A 110 10.60 1.94 6.32
CA ALA A 110 10.31 3.36 6.14
C ALA A 110 8.80 3.62 6.33
N PRO A 111 8.40 4.83 6.76
CA PRO A 111 6.99 5.21 6.79
C PRO A 111 6.35 5.02 5.41
N PRO A 112 5.05 4.71 5.33
CA PRO A 112 4.36 4.59 4.05
C PRO A 112 4.49 5.86 3.22
N LEU A 113 4.84 5.70 1.94
CA LEU A 113 4.94 6.81 1.00
C LEU A 113 3.57 7.09 0.39
N GLN A 114 3.08 8.33 0.51
CA GLN A 114 1.86 8.74 -0.19
C GLN A 114 2.13 8.86 -1.69
N LEU A 115 1.31 8.19 -2.50
CA LEU A 115 1.45 8.22 -3.95
C LEU A 115 0.71 9.43 -4.54
N PRO A 116 1.29 10.11 -5.54
CA PRO A 116 0.62 11.22 -6.21
C PRO A 116 -0.65 10.73 -6.93
N ARG A 117 -1.67 11.59 -7.02
CA ARG A 117 -2.76 11.39 -8.00
C ARG A 117 -2.25 11.92 -9.33
N VAL A 118 -2.10 11.02 -10.30
CA VAL A 118 -1.86 11.39 -11.71
C VAL A 118 -3.18 11.43 -12.46
#